data_AF-A0A8B9KWF0-F1
#
_entry.id   AF-A0A8B9KWF0-F1
#
_cell.length_a   1.000
_cell.length_b   1.000
_cell.length_c   1.000
_cell.angle_alpha   90.00
_cell.angle_beta   90.00
_cell.angle_gamma   90.00
#
_symmetry.space_group_name_H-M   'P 1'
#
loop_
_entity.id
_entity.type
_entity.pdbx_description
1 polymer ?
#
loop_
_entity_poly.entity_id
_entity_poly.type
_entity_poly.pdbx_seq_one_letter_code
_entity_poly.pdbx_strand_id
1 'polypeptide(L)'
;MSGTVKKLYHVAAFGWYAFIVHYLFAKGREAPPDGIFPYGGPWKYLTFINLIVQMVFFGLASVRDLRTLGKRSRVTLLSQTKDLLFSVFAFPLGLLVVLLFWVIFSYDRQLVYPESMDNFFPTWANHAMHTLVLPIVLGEVLLEPHVYPNTRNGLAALGVAGFLYSGWVIWVYVSVGIWVYPLLGLFSTTGLVAFFISNIFVVILLYLLGQTLNFRIWGKQQVKVKKN
;
A
#
# COMPACT_ATOMS: atom_id res chain seq x y z
N MET A 1 -25.30 -3.28 5.46
CA MET A 1 -24.65 -2.82 6.71
C MET A 1 -25.06 -1.39 6.99
N SER A 2 -25.22 -1.00 8.26
CA SER A 2 -25.56 0.39 8.63
C SER A 2 -24.46 1.34 8.14
N GLY A 3 -24.86 2.47 7.53
CA GLY A 3 -23.92 3.49 7.09
C GLY A 3 -22.98 3.96 8.21
N THR A 4 -23.42 3.94 9.47
CA THR A 4 -22.61 4.32 10.63
C THR A 4 -21.38 3.43 10.83
N VAL A 5 -21.50 2.11 10.61
CA VAL A 5 -20.37 1.16 10.79
C VAL A 5 -19.24 1.50 9.81
N LYS A 6 -19.60 1.74 8.54
CA LYS A 6 -18.63 2.10 7.50
C LYS A 6 -17.93 3.44 7.82
N LYS A 7 -18.67 4.44 8.29
CA LYS A 7 -18.09 5.75 8.68
C LYS A 7 -17.08 5.60 9.81
N LEU A 8 -17.45 4.88 10.87
CA LEU A 8 -16.57 4.62 12.01
C LEU A 8 -15.32 3.86 11.57
N TYR A 9 -15.49 2.88 10.68
CA TYR A 9 -14.40 2.11 10.10
C TYR A 9 -13.39 2.99 9.36
N HIS A 10 -13.83 3.83 8.42
CA HIS A 10 -12.94 4.71 7.67
C HIS A 10 -12.19 5.70 8.58
N VAL A 11 -12.88 6.31 9.54
CA VAL A 11 -12.27 7.26 10.48
C VAL A 11 -11.26 6.57 11.38
N ALA A 12 -11.57 5.37 11.88
CA ALA A 12 -10.64 4.58 12.69
C ALA A 12 -9.41 4.14 11.89
N ALA A 13 -9.60 3.65 10.66
CA ALA A 13 -8.50 3.27 9.78
C ALA A 13 -7.62 4.48 9.40
N PHE A 14 -8.22 5.64 9.12
CA PHE A 14 -7.48 6.88 8.88
C PHE A 14 -6.65 7.28 10.11
N GLY A 15 -7.26 7.28 11.30
CA GLY A 15 -6.56 7.58 12.56
C GLY A 15 -5.41 6.61 12.82
N TRP A 16 -5.62 5.32 12.56
CA TRP A 16 -4.58 4.29 12.67
C TRP A 16 -3.39 4.57 11.76
N TYR A 17 -3.61 4.78 10.45
CA TYR A 17 -2.53 5.06 9.53
C TYR A 17 -1.85 6.41 9.79
N ALA A 18 -2.59 7.43 10.21
CA ALA A 18 -2.02 8.71 10.61
C ALA A 18 -1.09 8.56 11.82
N PHE A 19 -1.49 7.78 12.83
CA PHE A 19 -0.65 7.45 13.97
C PHE A 19 0.63 6.73 13.55
N ILE A 20 0.54 5.68 12.73
CA ILE A 20 1.72 4.91 12.29
C ILE A 20 2.66 5.77 11.43
N VAL A 21 2.13 6.55 10.49
CA VAL A 21 2.93 7.47 9.67
C VAL A 21 3.63 8.51 10.55
N HIS A 22 2.92 9.10 11.51
CA HIS A 22 3.52 10.05 12.46
C HIS A 22 4.63 9.40 13.30
N TYR A 23 4.37 8.21 13.83
CA TYR A 23 5.34 7.42 14.59
C TYR A 23 6.63 7.16 13.78
N LEU A 24 6.50 6.73 12.52
CA LEU A 24 7.64 6.47 11.64
C LEU A 24 8.39 7.75 11.25
N PHE A 25 7.69 8.86 11.02
CA PHE A 25 8.34 10.15 10.78
C PHE A 25 9.11 10.64 12.01
N ALA A 26 8.54 10.47 13.21
CA ALA A 26 9.22 10.83 14.45
C ALA A 26 10.48 9.96 14.64
N LYS A 27 10.37 8.65 14.43
CA LYS A 27 11.51 7.71 14.46
C LYS A 27 12.58 8.02 13.42
N GLY A 28 12.19 8.38 12.20
CA GLY A 28 13.13 8.74 11.13
C GLY A 28 13.94 10.03 11.37
N ARG A 29 13.62 10.80 12.42
CA ARG A 29 14.43 11.96 12.86
C ARG A 29 15.50 11.58 13.88
N GLU A 30 15.40 10.41 14.50
CA GLU A 30 16.46 9.87 15.35
C GLU A 30 17.65 9.48 14.47
N ALA A 31 18.86 9.49 15.05
CA ALA A 31 20.03 9.01 14.32
C ALA A 31 19.79 7.55 13.89
N PRO A 32 19.98 7.21 12.60
CA PRO A 32 19.77 5.84 12.15
C PRO A 32 20.72 4.90 12.92
N PRO A 33 20.25 3.74 13.39
CA PRO A 33 21.13 2.74 13.98
C PRO A 33 22.15 2.26 12.95
N ASP A 34 23.27 1.73 13.44
CA ASP A 34 24.32 1.14 12.60
C ASP A 34 23.71 0.11 11.63
N GLY A 35 23.89 0.35 10.34
CA GLY A 35 23.29 -0.45 9.25
C GLY A 35 22.17 0.24 8.47
N ILE A 36 21.62 1.37 8.93
CA ILE A 36 20.70 2.20 8.12
C ILE A 36 21.43 3.42 7.56
N PHE A 37 21.50 3.52 6.24
CA PHE A 37 22.00 4.74 5.60
C PHE A 37 20.89 5.82 5.54
N PRO A 38 21.21 7.10 5.78
CA PRO A 38 20.20 8.17 5.88
C PRO A 38 19.60 8.58 4.52
N TYR A 39 20.32 8.36 3.42
CA TYR A 39 19.88 8.79 2.08
C TYR A 39 18.49 8.21 1.72
N GLY A 40 17.59 9.06 1.24
CA GLY A 40 16.22 8.71 0.91
C GLY A 40 15.26 8.57 2.10
N GLY A 41 15.76 8.56 3.34
CA GLY A 41 14.94 8.47 4.56
C GLY A 41 13.93 7.31 4.52
N PRO A 42 12.74 7.46 5.13
CA PRO A 42 11.68 6.46 5.05
C PRO A 42 11.14 6.23 3.62
N TRP A 43 11.26 7.24 2.74
CA TRP A 43 10.71 7.22 1.37
C TRP A 43 11.38 6.21 0.44
N LYS A 44 12.55 5.67 0.82
CA LYS A 44 13.16 4.57 0.09
C LYS A 44 12.40 3.25 0.24
N TYR A 45 11.58 3.09 1.28
CA TYR A 45 10.87 1.84 1.55
C TYR A 45 9.44 1.84 1.00
N LEU A 46 9.12 0.79 0.24
CA LEU A 46 7.77 0.58 -0.31
C LEU A 46 6.71 0.50 0.78
N THR A 47 7.05 -0.08 1.93
CA THR A 47 6.18 -0.14 3.12
C THR A 47 5.72 1.25 3.52
N PHE A 48 6.64 2.22 3.60
CA PHE A 48 6.31 3.59 3.99
C PHE A 48 5.41 4.26 2.95
N ILE A 49 5.72 4.12 1.66
CA ILE A 49 4.88 4.62 0.57
C ILE A 49 3.47 4.01 0.63
N ASN A 50 3.37 2.70 0.87
CA ASN A 50 2.08 2.02 1.06
C ASN A 50 1.29 2.64 2.22
N LEU A 51 1.90 2.86 3.38
CA LEU A 51 1.21 3.46 4.52
C LEU A 51 0.68 4.87 4.22
N ILE A 52 1.41 5.67 3.45
CA ILE A 52 0.92 6.96 2.96
C ILE A 52 -0.27 6.78 2.02
N VAL A 53 -0.22 5.84 1.09
CA VAL A 53 -1.34 5.53 0.18
C VAL A 53 -2.58 5.10 0.98
N GLN A 54 -2.42 4.21 1.97
CA GLN A 54 -3.51 3.78 2.85
C GLN A 54 -4.09 4.96 3.65
N MET A 55 -3.23 5.78 4.24
CA MET A 55 -3.64 6.97 5.00
C MET A 55 -4.44 7.94 4.14
N VAL A 56 -3.95 8.28 2.95
CA VAL A 56 -4.63 9.19 2.02
C VAL A 56 -5.95 8.59 1.58
N PHE A 57 -5.99 7.30 1.26
CA PHE A 57 -7.21 6.61 0.87
C PHE A 57 -8.28 6.67 1.97
N PHE A 58 -7.97 6.24 3.19
CA PHE A 58 -8.94 6.26 4.30
C PHE A 58 -9.30 7.69 4.73
N GLY A 59 -8.41 8.65 4.55
CA GLY A 59 -8.71 10.07 4.72
C GLY A 59 -9.75 10.56 3.71
N LEU A 60 -9.58 10.25 2.42
CA LEU A 60 -10.57 10.57 1.38
C LEU A 60 -11.90 9.85 1.63
N ALA A 61 -11.86 8.58 2.05
CA ALA A 61 -13.05 7.81 2.40
C ALA A 61 -13.80 8.44 3.59
N SER A 62 -13.09 8.86 4.63
CA SER A 62 -13.65 9.57 5.80
C SER A 62 -14.29 10.90 5.39
N VAL A 63 -13.59 11.70 4.56
CA VAL A 63 -14.12 12.99 4.07
C VAL A 63 -15.38 12.78 3.23
N ARG A 64 -15.41 11.75 2.38
CA ARG A 64 -16.60 11.39 1.58
C ARG A 64 -17.78 11.07 2.48
N ASP A 65 -17.55 10.27 3.51
CA ASP A 65 -18.57 9.76 4.42
C ASP A 65 -19.17 10.81 5.36
N LEU A 66 -18.36 11.81 5.74
CA LEU A 66 -18.78 12.94 6.58
C LEU A 66 -19.44 14.06 5.77
N ARG A 67 -19.15 14.17 4.47
CA ARG A 67 -19.78 15.17 3.58
C ARG A 67 -21.15 14.69 3.10
N THR A 68 -22.17 14.84 3.94
CA THR A 68 -23.58 14.62 3.56
C THR A 68 -24.25 15.81 2.85
N LEU A 69 -23.58 16.96 2.68
CA LEU A 69 -24.22 18.24 2.24
C LEU A 69 -23.43 19.02 1.17
N GLY A 70 -22.76 18.35 0.22
CA GLY A 70 -21.93 19.00 -0.81
C GLY A 70 -22.56 19.11 -2.21
N LYS A 71 -22.02 19.99 -3.07
CA LYS A 71 -22.34 20.03 -4.51
C LYS A 71 -22.07 18.65 -5.14
N ARG A 72 -23.10 18.08 -5.80
CA ARG A 72 -23.09 16.72 -6.40
C ARG A 72 -21.83 16.40 -7.21
N SER A 73 -21.32 17.36 -8.00
CA SER A 73 -20.11 17.17 -8.82
C SER A 73 -18.82 16.91 -8.03
N ARG A 74 -18.61 17.59 -6.89
CA ARG A 74 -17.43 17.35 -6.04
C ARG A 74 -17.48 16.00 -5.35
N VAL A 75 -18.69 15.55 -4.99
CA VAL A 75 -18.91 14.22 -4.39
C VAL A 75 -18.59 13.12 -5.41
N THR A 76 -18.91 13.33 -6.69
CA THR A 76 -18.55 12.41 -7.78
C THR A 76 -17.04 12.32 -7.98
N LEU A 77 -16.33 13.45 -8.09
CA LEU A 77 -14.88 13.45 -8.28
C LEU A 77 -14.16 12.76 -7.10
N LEU A 78 -14.54 13.10 -5.86
CA LEU A 78 -13.97 12.48 -4.67
C LEU A 78 -14.18 10.96 -4.66
N SER A 79 -15.36 10.50 -5.05
CA SER A 79 -15.66 9.06 -5.14
C SER A 79 -14.81 8.37 -6.21
N GLN A 80 -14.65 8.99 -7.39
CA GLN A 80 -13.81 8.46 -8.46
C GLN A 80 -12.33 8.40 -8.07
N THR A 81 -11.81 9.45 -7.44
CA THR A 81 -10.41 9.48 -6.95
C THR A 81 -10.19 8.43 -5.88
N LYS A 82 -11.11 8.30 -4.93
CA LYS A 82 -11.06 7.29 -3.86
C LYS A 82 -11.04 5.87 -4.45
N ASP A 83 -11.91 5.59 -5.41
CA ASP A 83 -11.99 4.27 -6.04
C ASP A 83 -10.76 3.96 -6.89
N LEU A 84 -10.25 4.93 -7.65
CA LEU A 84 -8.98 4.79 -8.39
C LEU A 84 -7.82 4.50 -7.43
N LEU A 85 -7.70 5.29 -6.36
CA LEU A 85 -6.62 5.15 -5.38
C LEU A 85 -6.67 3.77 -4.70
N PHE A 86 -7.86 3.29 -4.34
CA PHE A 86 -8.03 1.96 -3.77
C PHE A 86 -7.66 0.85 -4.75
N SER A 87 -8.34 0.85 -5.90
CA SER A 87 -8.28 -0.24 -6.88
C SER A 87 -6.90 -0.39 -7.52
N VAL A 88 -6.24 0.72 -7.82
CA VAL A 88 -4.95 0.72 -8.52
C VAL A 88 -3.78 0.65 -7.53
N PHE A 89 -3.87 1.30 -6.37
CA PHE A 89 -2.73 1.42 -5.46
C PHE A 89 -2.98 0.73 -4.12
N ALA A 90 -3.91 1.19 -3.29
CA ALA A 90 -4.01 0.75 -1.90
C ALA A 90 -4.24 -0.76 -1.75
N PHE A 91 -5.11 -1.36 -2.58
CA PHE A 91 -5.38 -2.79 -2.52
C PHE A 91 -4.18 -3.63 -3.00
N PRO A 92 -3.73 -3.54 -4.26
CA PRO A 92 -2.67 -4.41 -4.76
C PRO A 92 -1.32 -4.15 -4.07
N LEU A 93 -0.98 -2.88 -3.76
CA LEU A 93 0.25 -2.55 -3.07
C LEU A 93 0.24 -3.02 -1.61
N GLY A 94 -0.90 -2.87 -0.92
CA GLY A 94 -1.05 -3.33 0.45
C GLY A 94 -0.83 -4.83 0.58
N LEU A 95 -1.45 -5.62 -0.30
CA LEU A 95 -1.23 -7.08 -0.33
C LEU A 95 0.21 -7.44 -0.72
N LEU A 96 0.82 -6.72 -1.68
CA LEU A 96 2.20 -6.97 -2.09
C LEU A 96 3.17 -6.77 -0.93
N VAL A 97 3.05 -5.66 -0.19
CA VAL A 97 3.90 -5.36 0.98
C VAL A 97 3.74 -6.42 2.06
N VAL A 98 2.50 -6.84 2.37
CA VAL A 98 2.24 -7.91 3.35
C VAL A 98 2.91 -9.21 2.90
N LEU A 99 2.67 -9.63 1.65
CA LEU A 99 3.18 -10.89 1.13
C LEU A 99 4.71 -10.92 1.07
N LEU A 100 5.33 -9.91 0.45
CA LEU A 100 6.79 -9.85 0.34
C LEU A 100 7.45 -9.83 1.71
N PHE A 101 6.95 -8.97 2.61
CA PHE A 101 7.53 -8.87 3.95
C PHE A 101 7.46 -10.20 4.67
N TRP A 102 6.29 -10.82 4.79
CA TRP A 102 6.16 -12.05 5.59
C TRP A 102 6.83 -13.26 4.94
N VAL A 103 6.81 -13.38 3.61
CA VAL A 103 7.56 -14.44 2.91
C VAL A 103 9.05 -14.32 3.19
N ILE A 104 9.64 -13.13 3.02
CA ILE A 104 11.08 -12.93 3.24
C ILE A 104 11.41 -13.03 4.73
N PHE A 105 10.65 -12.33 5.59
CA PHE A 105 10.92 -12.24 7.02
C PHE A 105 10.79 -13.59 7.73
N SER A 106 9.84 -14.44 7.31
CA SER A 106 9.69 -15.79 7.87
C SER A 106 10.76 -16.77 7.39
N TYR A 107 11.32 -16.55 6.20
CA TYR A 107 12.43 -17.34 5.66
C TYR A 107 13.76 -16.95 6.31
N ASP A 108 14.12 -15.67 6.24
CA ASP A 108 15.25 -15.07 6.92
C ASP A 108 15.03 -13.56 7.07
N ARG A 109 14.82 -13.11 8.30
CA ARG A 109 14.58 -11.71 8.64
C ARG A 109 15.72 -10.78 8.24
N GLN A 110 16.96 -11.26 8.21
CA GLN A 110 18.14 -10.43 7.91
C GLN A 110 18.13 -9.94 6.45
N LEU A 111 17.40 -10.63 5.57
CA LEU A 111 17.17 -10.22 4.18
C LEU A 111 16.29 -8.98 4.06
N VAL A 112 15.45 -8.71 5.08
CA VAL A 112 14.70 -7.46 5.19
C VAL A 112 15.54 -6.45 5.96
N TYR A 113 15.99 -6.81 7.16
CA TYR A 113 16.73 -5.92 8.05
C TYR A 113 17.43 -6.68 9.22
N PRO A 114 18.65 -6.27 9.64
CA PRO A 114 19.41 -6.96 10.69
C PRO A 114 18.79 -6.88 12.10
N GLU A 115 19.11 -7.84 12.96
CA GLU A 115 18.62 -7.94 14.35
C GLU A 115 18.99 -6.74 15.24
N SER A 116 20.11 -6.07 14.92
CA SER A 116 20.52 -4.84 15.62
C SER A 116 19.47 -3.72 15.57
N MET A 117 18.47 -3.84 14.68
CA MET A 117 17.44 -2.82 14.48
C MET A 117 16.11 -3.13 15.16
N ASP A 118 16.04 -4.15 16.00
CA ASP A 118 14.82 -4.49 16.76
C ASP A 118 14.38 -3.38 17.72
N ASN A 119 15.34 -2.65 18.30
CA ASN A 119 15.04 -1.49 19.14
C ASN A 119 14.45 -0.33 18.34
N PHE A 120 14.79 -0.23 17.05
CA PHE A 120 14.29 0.82 16.16
C PHE A 120 12.94 0.43 15.53
N PHE A 121 12.78 -0.85 15.17
CA PHE A 121 11.54 -1.44 14.65
C PHE A 121 10.98 -2.48 15.61
N PRO A 122 10.34 -2.05 16.72
CA PRO A 122 9.76 -2.98 17.68
C PRO A 122 8.67 -3.84 17.02
N THR A 123 8.46 -5.04 17.55
CA THR A 123 7.53 -6.05 17.01
C THR A 123 6.14 -5.49 16.71
N TRP A 124 5.59 -4.65 17.59
CA TRP A 124 4.27 -4.04 17.38
C TRP A 124 4.25 -3.15 16.13
N ALA A 125 5.32 -2.39 15.87
CA ALA A 125 5.43 -1.51 14.71
C ALA A 125 5.55 -2.35 13.44
N ASN A 126 6.30 -3.47 13.48
CA ASN A 126 6.35 -4.40 12.35
C ASN A 126 4.97 -4.95 11.99
N HIS A 127 4.19 -5.42 12.98
CA HIS A 127 2.83 -5.88 12.73
C HIS A 127 1.90 -4.75 12.26
N ALA A 128 2.06 -3.53 12.78
CA ALA A 128 1.31 -2.37 12.33
C ALA A 128 1.55 -2.04 10.85
N MET A 129 2.80 -2.12 10.42
CA MET A 129 3.21 -1.81 9.05
C MET A 129 2.94 -2.94 8.04
N HIS A 130 3.00 -4.21 8.47
CA HIS A 130 3.02 -5.36 7.56
C HIS A 130 1.93 -6.40 7.79
N THR A 131 1.32 -6.49 8.98
CA THR A 131 0.21 -7.43 9.23
C THR A 131 -1.13 -6.73 9.10
N LEU A 132 -1.33 -5.62 9.83
CA LEU A 132 -2.63 -4.96 9.94
C LEU A 132 -3.13 -4.33 8.63
N VAL A 133 -2.24 -4.11 7.66
CA VAL A 133 -2.62 -3.69 6.31
C VAL A 133 -3.62 -4.66 5.68
N LEU A 134 -3.40 -5.98 5.81
CA LEU A 134 -4.27 -6.99 5.19
C LEU A 134 -5.72 -6.98 5.71
N PRO A 135 -5.99 -7.14 7.03
CA PRO A 135 -7.36 -7.13 7.53
C PRO A 135 -8.05 -5.78 7.30
N ILE A 136 -7.32 -4.66 7.29
CA ILE A 136 -7.90 -3.34 7.00
C ILE A 136 -8.25 -3.20 5.49
N VAL A 137 -7.41 -3.69 4.59
CA VAL A 137 -7.74 -3.63 3.15
C VAL A 137 -8.87 -4.62 2.82
N LEU A 138 -8.91 -5.79 3.45
CA LEU A 138 -10.02 -6.75 3.28
C LEU A 138 -11.33 -6.25 3.89
N GLY A 139 -11.26 -5.58 5.05
CA GLY A 139 -12.41 -4.92 5.65
C GLY A 139 -13.03 -3.90 4.70
N GLU A 140 -12.21 -3.10 4.00
CA GLU A 140 -12.69 -2.16 2.99
C GLU A 140 -13.45 -2.87 1.85
N VAL A 141 -12.88 -3.94 1.29
CA VAL A 141 -13.54 -4.74 0.24
C VAL A 141 -14.92 -5.24 0.67
N LEU A 142 -15.09 -5.58 1.95
CA LEU A 142 -16.35 -6.07 2.52
C LEU A 142 -17.35 -4.96 2.87
N LEU A 143 -16.88 -3.73 3.06
CA LEU A 143 -17.67 -2.60 3.55
C LEU A 143 -18.13 -1.64 2.46
N GLU A 144 -17.34 -1.47 1.40
CA GLU A 144 -17.60 -0.50 0.34
C GLU A 144 -17.40 -1.10 -1.06
N PRO A 145 -18.39 -0.98 -1.97
CA PRO A 145 -18.18 -1.29 -3.37
C PRO A 145 -17.29 -0.24 -4.04
N HIS A 146 -16.33 -0.68 -4.85
CA HIS A 146 -15.47 0.20 -5.64
C HIS A 146 -15.71 0.06 -7.13
N VAL A 147 -15.57 1.16 -7.87
CA VAL A 147 -15.54 1.15 -9.33
C VAL A 147 -14.11 1.04 -9.82
N TYR A 148 -13.76 -0.11 -10.40
CA TYR A 148 -12.45 -0.31 -11.01
C TYR A 148 -12.37 0.41 -12.36
N PRO A 149 -11.22 1.03 -12.71
CA PRO A 149 -11.00 1.53 -14.05
C PRO A 149 -10.96 0.38 -15.06
N ASN A 150 -10.90 0.72 -16.35
CA ASN A 150 -10.54 -0.26 -17.37
C ASN A 150 -9.23 -0.96 -16.97
N THR A 151 -9.21 -2.30 -17.01
CA THR A 151 -8.08 -3.11 -16.55
C THR A 151 -6.74 -2.68 -17.17
N ARG A 152 -6.71 -2.35 -18.47
CA ARG A 152 -5.48 -1.87 -19.11
C ARG A 152 -5.00 -0.56 -18.52
N ASN A 153 -5.90 0.38 -18.25
CA ASN A 153 -5.54 1.68 -17.67
C ASN A 153 -5.10 1.54 -16.21
N GLY A 154 -5.77 0.70 -15.43
CA GLY A 154 -5.38 0.40 -14.05
C GLY A 154 -3.98 -0.24 -14.00
N LEU A 155 -3.74 -1.26 -14.82
CA LEU A 155 -2.43 -1.91 -14.91
C LEU A 155 -1.34 -0.98 -15.47
N ALA A 156 -1.66 -0.09 -16.41
CA ALA A 156 -0.72 0.91 -16.91
C ALA A 156 -0.30 1.91 -15.82
N ALA A 157 -1.27 2.43 -15.05
CA ALA A 157 -0.98 3.33 -13.93
C ALA A 157 -0.14 2.64 -12.84
N LEU A 158 -0.46 1.39 -12.51
CA LEU A 158 0.31 0.58 -11.57
C LEU A 158 1.72 0.28 -12.09
N GLY A 159 1.85 -0.01 -13.39
CA GLY A 159 3.14 -0.23 -14.06
C GLY A 159 4.02 1.01 -14.04
N VAL A 160 3.47 2.20 -14.29
CA VAL A 160 4.20 3.47 -14.16
C VAL A 160 4.69 3.67 -12.72
N ALA A 161 3.83 3.47 -11.72
CA ALA A 161 4.24 3.58 -10.32
C ALA A 161 5.32 2.56 -9.93
N GLY A 162 5.19 1.32 -10.38
CA GLY A 162 6.19 0.27 -10.17
C GLY A 162 7.53 0.58 -10.83
N PHE A 163 7.51 1.13 -12.05
CA PHE A 163 8.71 1.58 -12.75
C PHE A 163 9.40 2.73 -12.02
N LEU A 164 8.65 3.75 -11.60
CA LEU A 164 9.18 4.88 -10.83
C LEU A 164 9.82 4.43 -9.51
N TYR A 165 9.15 3.53 -8.78
CA TYR A 165 9.70 3.01 -7.52
C TYR A 165 10.94 2.13 -7.74
N SER A 166 10.92 1.25 -8.74
CA SER A 166 12.10 0.43 -9.07
C SER A 166 13.29 1.30 -9.49
N GLY A 167 13.02 2.34 -10.30
CA GLY A 167 14.00 3.35 -10.65
C GLY A 167 14.55 4.09 -9.42
N TRP A 168 13.70 4.43 -8.46
CA TRP A 168 14.13 5.02 -7.19
C TRP A 168 15.03 4.09 -6.37
N VAL A 169 14.69 2.80 -6.26
CA VAL A 169 15.53 1.81 -5.56
C VAL A 169 16.91 1.66 -6.22
N ILE A 170 16.96 1.61 -7.55
CA ILE A 170 18.21 1.57 -8.32
C ILE A 170 19.00 2.87 -8.12
N TRP A 171 18.31 4.02 -8.18
CA TRP A 171 18.92 5.33 -7.97
C TRP A 171 19.60 5.44 -6.59
N VAL A 172 18.93 4.96 -5.54
CA VAL A 172 19.50 4.91 -4.20
C VAL A 172 20.78 4.08 -4.19
N TYR A 173 20.78 2.88 -4.80
CA TYR A 173 21.97 2.04 -4.87
C TYR A 173 23.12 2.72 -5.61
N VAL A 174 22.90 3.31 -6.78
CA VAL A 174 23.99 3.99 -7.53
C VAL A 174 24.48 5.25 -6.83
N SER A 175 23.66 5.87 -5.98
CA SER A 175 24.02 7.11 -5.26
C SER A 175 24.87 6.84 -4.02
N VAL A 176 24.61 5.77 -3.27
CA VAL A 176 25.29 5.50 -1.98
C VAL A 176 25.95 4.12 -1.88
N GLY A 177 25.85 3.28 -2.90
CA GLY A 177 26.46 1.94 -2.93
C GLY A 177 25.77 0.89 -2.05
N ILE A 178 24.61 1.21 -1.46
CA ILE A 178 23.89 0.34 -0.52
C ILE A 178 22.47 0.11 -1.04
N TRP A 179 22.06 -1.15 -1.11
CA TRP A 179 20.69 -1.52 -1.48
C TRP A 179 19.69 -1.13 -0.39
N VAL A 180 18.52 -0.66 -0.81
CA VAL A 180 17.38 -0.38 0.11
C VAL A 180 17.02 -1.62 0.93
N TYR A 181 17.08 -2.79 0.30
CA TYR A 181 16.80 -4.09 0.91
C TYR A 181 18.05 -4.97 0.80
N PRO A 182 18.57 -5.53 1.90
CA PRO A 182 19.74 -6.41 1.89
C PRO A 182 19.64 -7.56 0.87
N LEU A 183 18.45 -8.15 0.72
CA LEU A 183 18.16 -9.19 -0.27
C LEU A 183 18.65 -8.85 -1.69
N LEU A 184 18.53 -7.59 -2.12
CA LEU A 184 18.90 -7.19 -3.48
C LEU A 184 20.40 -7.33 -3.74
N GLY A 185 21.23 -7.19 -2.71
CA GLY A 185 22.67 -7.37 -2.80
C GLY A 185 23.12 -8.81 -3.03
N LEU A 186 22.22 -9.78 -2.85
CA LEU A 186 22.51 -11.21 -3.05
C LEU A 186 22.30 -11.66 -4.50
N PHE A 187 21.61 -10.85 -5.32
CA PHE A 187 21.30 -11.21 -6.69
C PHE A 187 22.40 -10.75 -7.66
N SER A 188 22.64 -11.57 -8.68
CA SER A 188 23.31 -11.10 -9.91
C SER A 188 22.40 -10.12 -10.66
N THR A 189 22.92 -9.44 -11.67
CA THR A 189 22.11 -8.56 -12.53
C THR A 189 20.90 -9.28 -13.12
N THR A 190 21.07 -10.52 -13.59
CA THR A 190 19.97 -11.35 -14.09
C THR A 190 18.98 -11.70 -12.98
N GLY A 191 19.46 -11.99 -11.78
CA GLY A 191 18.63 -12.22 -10.60
C GLY A 191 17.79 -11.01 -10.23
N LEU A 192 18.36 -9.80 -10.28
CA LEU A 192 17.64 -8.54 -10.04
C LEU A 192 16.54 -8.32 -11.07
N VAL A 193 16.83 -8.52 -12.36
CA VAL A 193 15.83 -8.41 -13.43
C VAL A 193 14.69 -9.40 -13.21
N ALA A 194 15.01 -10.66 -12.89
CA ALA A 194 14.01 -11.68 -12.59
C ALA A 194 13.17 -11.31 -11.35
N PHE A 195 13.80 -10.76 -10.30
CA PHE A 195 13.12 -10.29 -9.10
C PHE A 195 12.15 -9.13 -9.39
N PHE A 196 12.56 -8.12 -10.16
CA PHE A 196 11.65 -7.02 -10.51
C PHE A 196 10.48 -7.50 -11.39
N ILE A 197 10.74 -8.38 -12.36
CA ILE A 197 9.69 -8.96 -13.22
C ILE A 197 8.71 -9.79 -12.39
N SER A 198 9.18 -10.61 -11.45
CA SER A 198 8.29 -11.42 -10.60
C SER A 198 7.39 -10.54 -9.73
N ASN A 199 7.92 -9.45 -9.18
CA ASN A 199 7.12 -8.47 -8.43
C ASN A 199 6.04 -7.80 -9.28
N ILE A 200 6.37 -7.44 -10.54
CA ILE A 200 5.38 -6.92 -11.50
C ILE A 200 4.29 -7.97 -11.76
N PHE A 201 4.67 -9.23 -11.96
CA PHE A 201 3.70 -10.30 -12.18
C PHE A 201 2.77 -10.49 -10.97
N VAL A 202 3.33 -10.54 -9.75
CA VAL A 202 2.54 -10.65 -8.51
C VAL A 202 1.59 -9.47 -8.36
N VAL A 203 2.03 -8.24 -8.59
CA VAL A 203 1.16 -7.07 -8.43
C VAL A 203 0.01 -7.04 -9.44
N ILE A 204 0.23 -7.55 -10.67
CA ILE A 204 -0.85 -7.74 -11.67
C ILE A 204 -1.88 -8.75 -11.13
N LEU A 205 -1.45 -9.88 -10.59
CA LEU A 205 -2.35 -10.87 -10.01
C LEU A 205 -3.16 -10.30 -8.85
N LEU A 206 -2.53 -9.50 -7.99
CA LEU A 206 -3.20 -8.85 -6.86
C LEU A 206 -4.23 -7.81 -7.30
N TYR A 207 -3.94 -7.04 -8.37
CA TYR A 207 -4.92 -6.13 -8.97
C TYR A 207 -6.15 -6.90 -9.49
N LEU A 208 -5.92 -7.99 -10.23
CA LEU A 208 -7.01 -8.82 -10.76
C LEU A 208 -7.80 -9.52 -9.66
N LEU A 209 -7.13 -9.93 -8.57
CA LEU A 209 -7.77 -10.48 -7.38
C LEU A 209 -8.72 -9.44 -6.76
N GLY A 210 -8.27 -8.21 -6.56
CA GLY A 210 -9.10 -7.13 -6.03
C GLY A 210 -10.34 -6.87 -6.90
N GLN A 211 -10.14 -6.80 -8.21
CA GLN A 211 -11.23 -6.64 -9.18
C GLN A 211 -12.25 -7.78 -9.08
N THR A 212 -11.75 -9.02 -8.99
CA THR A 212 -12.59 -10.23 -8.90
C THR A 212 -13.37 -10.29 -7.58
N LEU A 213 -12.71 -10.01 -6.45
CA LEU A 213 -13.35 -9.97 -5.14
C LEU A 213 -14.47 -8.94 -5.10
N ASN A 214 -14.18 -7.71 -5.57
CA ASN A 214 -15.17 -6.64 -5.63
C ASN A 214 -16.37 -7.03 -6.52
N PHE A 215 -16.13 -7.63 -7.68
CA PHE A 215 -17.22 -8.12 -8.55
C PHE A 215 -18.03 -9.24 -7.90
N ARG A 216 -17.40 -10.22 -7.24
CA ARG A 216 -18.10 -11.34 -6.61
C ARG A 216 -18.97 -10.89 -5.43
N ILE A 217 -18.51 -9.94 -4.64
CA ILE A 217 -19.24 -9.43 -3.47
C ILE A 217 -20.35 -8.46 -3.91
N TRP A 218 -20.07 -7.54 -4.84
CA TRP A 218 -20.94 -6.39 -5.12
C TRP A 218 -21.55 -6.37 -6.53
N GLY A 219 -21.20 -7.29 -7.43
CA GLY A 219 -21.53 -7.23 -8.87
C GLY A 219 -23.02 -7.12 -9.17
N LYS A 220 -23.89 -7.75 -8.38
CA LYS A 220 -25.35 -7.65 -8.53
C LYS A 220 -25.89 -6.24 -8.22
N GLN A 221 -25.22 -5.48 -7.35
CA GLN A 221 -25.61 -4.11 -7.00
C GLN A 221 -25.13 -3.10 -8.05
N GLN A 222 -23.94 -3.30 -8.63
CA GLN A 222 -23.42 -2.41 -9.67
C GLN A 222 -24.22 -2.50 -10.99
N VAL A 223 -24.75 -3.67 -11.33
CA VAL A 223 -25.65 -3.84 -12.50
C VAL A 223 -26.97 -3.09 -12.33
N LYS A 224 -27.51 -2.98 -11.09
CA LYS A 224 -28.73 -2.21 -10.81
C LYS A 224 -28.51 -0.69 -10.95
N VAL A 225 -27.36 -0.18 -10.53
CA VAL A 225 -27.01 1.25 -10.65
C VAL A 225 -26.84 1.69 -12.11
N LYS A 226 -26.40 0.81 -13.02
CA LYS A 226 -26.28 1.12 -14.45
C LYS A 226 -27.62 1.13 -15.21
N LYS A 227 -28.71 0.60 -14.63
CA LYS A 227 -30.03 0.51 -15.27
C LYS A 227 -31.01 1.63 -14.86
N ASN A 228 -30.64 2.44 -13.89
CA ASN A 228 -31.38 3.62 -13.42
C ASN A 228 -30.63 4.90 -13.80
#